data_AF-A0A847YTG7-F1
#
_entry.id   AF-A0A847YTG7-F1
#
_cell.length_a   1.000
_cell.length_b   1.000
_cell.length_c   1.000
_cell.angle_alpha   90.00
_cell.angle_beta   90.00
_cell.angle_gamma   90.00
#
_symmetry.space_group_name_H-M   'P 1'
#
loop_
_entity.id
_entity.type
_entity.pdbx_description
1 polymer ?
#
loop_
_entity_poly.entity_id
_entity_poly.type
_entity_poly.pdbx_seq_one_letter_code
_entity_poly.pdbx_strand_id
1 'polypeptide(L)'
;MSQTQHNTVAAVASRIRRFALTARDRREVARTLVAHHGGTLTGRLAELDAEVDRQNRIRPGYTPEVPVRFIDRVTETLIERTEQAITERGLDRPTGWDGGRIRDRVGGVWLYGAEYRYHYSNKFGDWWTGACYVAGVEDCQVWAVRVPRRMTTVAEALAYITPAAVRNAQDQGRTVLRQGDVWLIQQRTDNLGALPRSHQLENLPDGSRVLRHGQHGCISLPAGTCWKVVINHGVSGTSAD
;
A
#
# COMPACT_ATOMS: atom_id res chain seq x y z
N MET A 1 -20.07 -35.13 -14.37
CA MET A 1 -19.54 -33.99 -13.59
C MET A 1 -20.43 -33.80 -12.37
N SER A 2 -19.86 -33.74 -11.17
CA SER A 2 -20.66 -33.68 -9.94
C SER A 2 -21.18 -32.27 -9.67
N GLN A 3 -22.32 -32.15 -8.97
CA GLN A 3 -22.92 -30.88 -8.53
C GLN A 3 -21.90 -29.97 -7.81
N THR A 4 -20.93 -30.59 -7.12
CA THR A 4 -19.82 -29.93 -6.42
C THR A 4 -18.86 -29.23 -7.37
N GLN A 5 -18.60 -29.77 -8.57
CA GLN A 5 -17.75 -29.12 -9.58
C GLN A 5 -18.45 -27.90 -10.21
N HIS A 6 -19.78 -27.94 -10.36
CA HIS A 6 -20.55 -26.80 -10.85
C HIS A 6 -20.57 -25.63 -9.84
N ASN A 7 -20.69 -25.93 -8.55
CA ASN A 7 -20.71 -24.92 -7.49
C ASN A 7 -19.35 -24.23 -7.30
N THR A 8 -18.25 -24.97 -7.48
CA THR A 8 -16.89 -24.41 -7.41
C THR A 8 -16.60 -23.46 -8.58
N VAL A 9 -17.02 -23.82 -9.80
CA VAL A 9 -16.83 -22.96 -10.98
C VAL A 9 -17.69 -21.69 -10.89
N ALA A 10 -18.92 -21.78 -10.38
CA ALA A 10 -19.77 -20.61 -10.15
C ALA A 10 -19.22 -19.67 -9.04
N ALA A 11 -18.65 -20.23 -7.97
CA ALA A 11 -18.03 -19.46 -6.89
C ALA A 11 -16.73 -18.77 -7.33
N VAL A 12 -15.91 -19.44 -8.16
CA VAL A 12 -14.69 -18.86 -8.76
C VAL A 12 -15.04 -17.78 -9.78
N ALA A 13 -16.03 -18.00 -10.65
CA ALA A 13 -16.50 -16.99 -11.60
C ALA A 13 -17.13 -15.76 -10.91
N SER A 14 -17.80 -15.94 -9.77
CA SER A 14 -18.29 -14.85 -8.92
C SER A 14 -17.16 -14.05 -8.27
N ARG A 15 -16.07 -14.74 -7.86
CA ARG A 15 -14.87 -14.11 -7.30
C ARG A 15 -14.08 -13.31 -8.36
N ILE A 16 -13.98 -13.84 -9.58
CA ILE A 16 -13.31 -13.20 -10.72
C ILE A 16 -14.06 -11.95 -11.20
N ARG A 17 -15.41 -11.95 -11.19
CA ARG A 17 -16.20 -10.74 -11.49
C ARG A 17 -15.97 -9.60 -10.49
N ARG A 18 -15.54 -9.91 -9.27
CA ARG A 18 -15.21 -8.92 -8.22
C ARG A 18 -13.83 -8.26 -8.43
N PHE A 19 -13.02 -8.79 -9.36
CA PHE A 19 -11.72 -8.26 -9.79
C PHE A 19 -11.75 -7.75 -11.24
N ALA A 20 -12.91 -7.34 -11.75
CA ALA A 20 -12.95 -6.53 -12.97
C ALA A 20 -12.27 -5.18 -12.67
N LEU A 21 -10.94 -5.15 -12.83
CA LEU A 21 -10.17 -3.91 -12.73
C LEU A 21 -10.83 -2.93 -13.69
N THR A 22 -11.38 -1.86 -13.12
CA THR A 22 -11.95 -0.78 -13.91
C THR A 22 -10.86 -0.25 -14.84
N ALA A 23 -11.22 0.46 -15.91
CA ALA A 23 -10.21 1.10 -16.76
C ALA A 23 -9.28 2.02 -15.94
N ARG A 24 -9.77 2.55 -14.80
CA ARG A 24 -8.99 3.31 -13.84
C ARG A 24 -7.97 2.45 -13.11
N ASP A 25 -8.38 1.30 -12.56
CA ASP A 25 -7.47 0.40 -11.83
C ASP A 25 -6.37 -0.16 -12.74
N ARG A 26 -6.70 -0.45 -14.00
CA ARG A 26 -5.72 -0.87 -15.02
C ARG A 26 -4.69 0.22 -15.31
N ARG A 27 -5.10 1.47 -15.47
CA ARG A 27 -4.20 2.62 -15.67
C ARG A 27 -3.34 2.93 -14.45
N GLU A 28 -3.83 2.62 -13.25
CA GLU A 28 -3.10 2.84 -12.00
C GLU A 28 -2.04 1.75 -11.81
N VAL A 29 -2.40 0.48 -12.01
CA VAL A 29 -1.45 -0.65 -12.07
C VAL A 29 -0.41 -0.40 -13.16
N ALA A 30 -0.82 0.10 -14.33
CA ALA A 30 0.08 0.45 -15.42
C ALA A 30 1.06 1.56 -15.02
N ARG A 31 0.58 2.65 -14.40
CA ARG A 31 1.44 3.72 -13.90
C ARG A 31 2.45 3.24 -12.86
N THR A 32 2.01 2.40 -11.93
CA THR A 32 2.90 1.77 -10.94
C THR A 32 3.95 0.91 -11.64
N LEU A 33 3.58 0.08 -12.62
CA LEU A 33 4.52 -0.78 -13.34
C LEU A 33 5.50 0.02 -14.23
N VAL A 34 5.05 1.09 -14.88
CA VAL A 34 5.86 1.98 -15.73
C VAL A 34 6.89 2.76 -14.90
N ALA A 35 6.51 3.23 -13.72
CA ALA A 35 7.42 3.88 -12.80
C ALA A 35 8.54 2.94 -12.28
N HIS A 36 8.31 1.62 -12.29
CA HIS A 36 9.18 0.65 -11.61
C HIS A 36 10.01 -0.27 -12.50
N HIS A 37 9.66 -0.47 -13.78
CA HIS A 37 10.33 -1.48 -14.63
C HIS A 37 11.06 -0.93 -15.86
N GLY A 38 11.06 0.39 -16.08
CA GLY A 38 11.53 0.95 -17.35
C GLY A 38 10.66 0.49 -18.53
N GLY A 39 10.88 1.07 -19.71
CA GLY A 39 9.96 1.06 -20.87
C GLY A 39 9.44 -0.30 -21.38
N THR A 40 10.00 -1.43 -20.94
CA THR A 40 9.69 -2.80 -21.38
C THR A 40 8.30 -3.28 -20.96
N LEU A 41 7.77 -2.84 -19.81
CA LEU A 41 6.38 -3.16 -19.40
C LEU A 41 5.35 -2.17 -19.94
N THR A 42 5.78 -0.95 -20.26
CA THR A 42 4.96 0.07 -20.93
C THR A 42 4.50 -0.39 -22.31
N GLY A 43 5.40 -1.05 -23.07
CA GLY A 43 5.06 -1.65 -24.36
C GLY A 43 3.97 -2.70 -24.26
N ARG A 44 4.09 -3.64 -23.31
CA ARG A 44 3.09 -4.71 -23.10
C ARG A 44 1.74 -4.20 -22.61
N LEU A 45 1.70 -3.14 -21.80
CA LEU A 45 0.46 -2.51 -21.36
C LEU A 45 -0.20 -1.71 -22.49
N ALA A 46 0.58 -0.99 -23.30
CA ALA A 46 0.07 -0.31 -24.48
C ALA A 46 -0.45 -1.32 -25.53
N GLU A 47 0.22 -2.45 -25.70
CA GLU A 47 -0.24 -3.57 -26.53
C GLU A 47 -1.54 -4.17 -26.00
N LEU A 48 -1.65 -4.34 -24.66
CA LEU A 48 -2.87 -4.85 -24.04
C LEU A 48 -4.04 -3.87 -24.19
N ASP A 49 -3.81 -2.57 -23.96
CA ASP A 49 -4.83 -1.53 -24.14
C ASP A 49 -5.25 -1.41 -25.62
N ALA A 50 -4.29 -1.44 -26.55
CA ALA A 50 -4.58 -1.43 -27.98
C ALA A 50 -5.36 -2.67 -28.44
N GLU A 51 -5.06 -3.84 -27.87
CA GLU A 51 -5.81 -5.07 -28.13
C GLU A 51 -7.22 -5.00 -27.55
N VAL A 52 -7.40 -4.46 -26.33
CA VAL A 52 -8.71 -4.25 -25.73
C VAL A 52 -9.56 -3.28 -26.55
N ASP A 53 -8.97 -2.18 -27.03
CA ASP A 53 -9.64 -1.20 -27.88
C ASP A 53 -9.97 -1.76 -29.27
N ARG A 54 -9.11 -2.63 -29.82
CA ARG A 54 -9.37 -3.35 -31.07
C ARG A 54 -10.54 -4.32 -30.90
N GLN A 55 -10.53 -5.12 -29.84
CA GLN A 55 -11.58 -6.10 -29.57
C GLN A 55 -12.91 -5.45 -29.19
N ASN A 56 -12.91 -4.32 -28.46
CA ASN A 56 -14.14 -3.57 -28.15
C ASN A 56 -14.79 -2.96 -29.39
N ARG A 57 -14.02 -2.59 -30.41
CA ARG A 57 -14.58 -2.15 -31.71
C ARG A 57 -15.30 -3.26 -32.45
N ILE A 58 -14.85 -4.51 -32.29
CA ILE A 58 -15.45 -5.70 -32.92
C ILE A 58 -16.63 -6.21 -32.08
N ARG A 59 -16.48 -6.21 -30.75
CA ARG A 59 -17.45 -6.71 -29.78
C ARG A 59 -17.60 -5.70 -28.65
N PRO A 60 -18.58 -4.79 -28.73
CA PRO A 60 -18.84 -3.82 -27.67
C PRO A 60 -19.07 -4.53 -26.32
N GLY A 61 -18.28 -4.17 -25.31
CA GLY A 61 -18.32 -4.82 -23.99
C GLY A 61 -17.34 -5.99 -23.84
N TYR A 62 -16.35 -6.12 -24.71
CA TYR A 62 -15.25 -7.07 -24.54
C TYR A 62 -14.42 -6.70 -23.30
N THR A 63 -14.52 -7.53 -22.28
CA THR A 63 -13.56 -7.58 -21.17
C THR A 63 -12.51 -8.63 -21.51
N PRO A 64 -11.23 -8.27 -21.71
CA PRO A 64 -10.20 -9.27 -21.81
C PRO A 64 -10.20 -10.09 -20.52
N GLU A 65 -10.07 -11.40 -20.64
CA GLU A 65 -9.59 -12.17 -19.51
C GLU A 65 -8.16 -11.69 -19.27
N VAL A 66 -7.95 -10.89 -18.21
CA VAL A 66 -6.59 -10.59 -17.76
C VAL A 66 -5.98 -11.95 -17.49
N PRO A 67 -4.88 -12.33 -18.17
CA PRO A 67 -4.32 -13.67 -18.00
C PRO A 67 -4.05 -13.86 -16.51
N VAL A 68 -4.57 -14.93 -15.92
CA VAL A 68 -4.42 -15.22 -14.48
C VAL A 68 -2.94 -15.07 -14.05
N ARG A 69 -2.03 -15.47 -14.93
CA ARG A 69 -0.56 -15.32 -14.81
C ARG A 69 -0.07 -13.88 -14.59
N PHE A 70 -0.79 -12.85 -15.05
CA PHE A 70 -0.44 -11.44 -14.84
C PHE A 70 -0.82 -10.99 -13.43
N ILE A 71 -1.99 -11.39 -12.93
CA ILE A 71 -2.45 -11.09 -11.57
C ILE A 71 -1.53 -11.77 -10.55
N ASP A 72 -1.13 -13.02 -10.83
CA ASP A 72 -0.20 -13.78 -10.00
C ASP A 72 1.15 -13.06 -9.91
N ARG A 73 1.74 -12.66 -11.04
CA ARG A 73 3.02 -11.91 -11.06
C ARG A 73 2.97 -10.59 -10.32
N VAL A 74 1.90 -9.82 -10.48
CA VAL A 74 1.73 -8.57 -9.74
C VAL A 74 1.67 -8.86 -8.25
N THR A 75 0.92 -9.89 -7.84
CA THR A 75 0.81 -10.28 -6.42
C THR A 75 2.15 -10.75 -5.86
N GLU A 76 2.88 -11.60 -6.58
CA GLU A 76 4.24 -12.04 -6.24
C GLU A 76 5.18 -10.85 -6.07
N THR A 77 5.18 -9.91 -7.03
CA THR A 77 6.01 -8.70 -6.96
C THR A 77 5.67 -7.86 -5.72
N LEU A 78 4.39 -7.69 -5.39
CA LEU A 78 3.98 -6.96 -4.19
C LEU A 78 4.45 -7.66 -2.92
N ILE A 79 4.36 -8.99 -2.86
CA ILE A 79 4.83 -9.79 -1.73
C ILE A 79 6.35 -9.62 -1.56
N GLU A 80 7.14 -9.84 -2.61
CA GLU A 80 8.60 -9.70 -2.59
C GLU A 80 9.03 -8.31 -2.12
N ARG A 81 8.41 -7.26 -2.67
CA ARG A 81 8.73 -5.88 -2.29
C ARG A 81 8.31 -5.55 -0.87
N THR A 82 7.19 -6.10 -0.40
CA THR A 82 6.78 -5.93 1.00
C THR A 82 7.77 -6.60 1.93
N GLU A 83 8.22 -7.81 1.62
CA GLU A 83 9.21 -8.52 2.42
C GLU A 83 10.57 -7.81 2.42
N GLN A 84 10.97 -7.24 1.28
CA GLN A 84 12.13 -6.36 1.19
C GLN A 84 11.97 -5.14 2.11
N ALA A 85 10.85 -4.43 2.03
CA ALA A 85 10.59 -3.24 2.86
C ALA A 85 10.50 -3.58 4.36
N ILE A 86 9.93 -4.72 4.74
CA ILE A 86 9.91 -5.23 6.12
C ILE A 86 11.34 -5.45 6.62
N THR A 87 12.20 -6.08 5.81
CA THR A 87 13.61 -6.36 6.15
C THR A 87 14.42 -5.08 6.28
N GLU A 88 14.37 -4.20 5.29
CA GLU A 88 15.15 -2.95 5.25
C GLU A 88 14.79 -2.02 6.41
N ARG A 89 13.53 -2.06 6.87
CA ARG A 89 13.04 -1.26 8.00
C ARG A 89 13.20 -1.95 9.35
N GLY A 90 13.65 -3.20 9.38
CA GLY A 90 13.79 -3.99 10.61
C GLY A 90 12.46 -4.18 11.35
N LEU A 91 11.35 -4.32 10.63
CA LEU A 91 10.04 -4.52 11.27
C LEU A 91 9.98 -5.90 11.92
N ASP A 92 9.40 -5.96 13.13
CA ASP A 92 9.27 -7.21 13.88
C ASP A 92 8.52 -8.27 13.08
N ARG A 93 8.96 -9.53 13.17
CA ARG A 93 8.36 -10.72 12.55
C ARG A 93 8.13 -11.78 13.63
N PRO A 94 6.97 -12.45 13.66
CA PRO A 94 6.72 -13.52 14.61
C PRO A 94 7.67 -14.71 14.35
N THR A 95 7.94 -15.49 15.39
CA THR A 95 8.79 -16.68 15.27
C THR A 95 8.22 -17.67 14.25
N GLY A 96 9.07 -18.18 13.38
CA GLY A 96 8.65 -19.11 12.31
C GLY A 96 7.96 -18.44 11.12
N TRP A 97 8.07 -17.12 10.97
CA TRP A 97 7.55 -16.40 9.81
C TRP A 97 8.24 -16.86 8.52
N ASP A 98 7.47 -17.44 7.59
CA ASP A 98 7.91 -17.89 6.27
C ASP A 98 7.32 -17.02 5.13
N GLY A 99 6.58 -15.98 5.49
CA GLY A 99 5.94 -15.06 4.57
C GLY A 99 4.44 -14.97 4.78
N GLY A 100 3.76 -14.43 3.78
CA GLY A 100 2.34 -14.20 3.82
C GLY A 100 1.76 -13.88 2.46
N ARG A 101 0.51 -13.44 2.47
CA ARG A 101 -0.24 -13.15 1.24
C ARG A 101 -0.87 -11.77 1.30
N ILE A 102 -1.18 -11.24 0.13
CA ILE A 102 -2.03 -10.05 0.00
C ILE A 102 -3.46 -10.45 0.38
N ARG A 103 -4.01 -9.79 1.41
CA ARG A 103 -5.37 -10.01 1.93
C ARG A 103 -6.38 -9.02 1.37
N ASP A 104 -5.94 -7.78 1.15
CA ASP A 104 -6.75 -6.68 0.60
C ASP A 104 -5.86 -5.67 -0.15
N ARG A 105 -6.44 -4.91 -1.07
CA ARG A 105 -5.72 -3.91 -1.88
C ARG A 105 -6.65 -2.81 -2.40
N VAL A 106 -6.26 -1.55 -2.19
CA VAL A 106 -6.98 -0.35 -2.68
C VAL A 106 -5.99 0.77 -2.98
N GLY A 107 -6.10 1.42 -4.15
CA GLY A 107 -5.40 2.68 -4.47
C GLY A 107 -3.88 2.64 -4.28
N GLY A 108 -3.21 1.60 -4.77
CA GLY A 108 -1.75 1.45 -4.61
C GLY A 108 -1.28 1.08 -3.21
N VAL A 109 -2.19 0.79 -2.28
CA VAL A 109 -1.94 0.29 -0.93
C VAL A 109 -2.50 -1.13 -0.81
N TRP A 110 -1.84 -2.00 -0.07
CA TRP A 110 -2.25 -3.38 0.14
C TRP A 110 -1.97 -3.85 1.57
N LEU A 111 -2.73 -4.84 1.99
CA LEU A 111 -2.61 -5.51 3.27
C LEU A 111 -1.93 -6.85 3.06
N TYR A 112 -0.81 -7.06 3.73
CA TYR A 112 0.03 -8.24 3.64
C TYR A 112 0.03 -8.98 4.98
N GLY A 113 -0.22 -10.28 5.01
CA GLY A 113 -0.13 -11.01 6.28
C GLY A 113 -0.45 -12.49 6.19
N ALA A 114 -0.07 -13.21 7.24
CA ALA A 114 -0.35 -14.63 7.44
C ALA A 114 -0.70 -14.91 8.90
N GLU A 115 -1.46 -15.98 9.10
CA GLU A 115 -1.72 -16.61 10.38
C GLU A 115 -1.42 -18.09 10.21
N TYR A 116 -0.66 -18.65 11.14
CA TYR A 116 -0.22 -20.03 11.11
C TYR A 116 -0.15 -20.60 12.53
N ARG A 117 -0.20 -21.91 12.61
CA ARG A 117 -0.07 -22.66 13.85
C ARG A 117 1.42 -22.93 14.07
N TYR A 118 1.97 -22.40 15.15
CA TYR A 118 3.38 -22.57 15.50
C TYR A 118 3.50 -23.53 16.68
N HIS A 119 4.36 -24.53 16.56
CA HIS A 119 4.69 -25.42 17.65
C HIS A 119 5.78 -24.78 18.52
N TYR A 120 5.44 -24.34 19.73
CA TYR A 120 6.42 -23.70 20.60
C TYR A 120 7.31 -24.72 21.31
N SER A 121 6.71 -25.72 21.96
CA SER A 121 7.43 -26.87 22.53
C SER A 121 6.44 -27.98 22.92
N ASN A 122 6.97 -29.17 23.20
CA ASN A 122 6.18 -30.31 23.68
C ASN A 122 5.37 -30.00 24.96
N LYS A 123 5.81 -29.04 25.79
CA LYS A 123 5.13 -28.67 27.04
C LYS A 123 3.96 -27.70 26.84
N PHE A 124 4.12 -26.73 25.95
CA PHE A 124 3.13 -25.67 25.72
C PHE A 124 2.23 -25.96 24.51
N GLY A 125 2.63 -26.90 23.66
CA GLY A 125 1.90 -27.29 22.46
C GLY A 125 1.95 -26.25 21.36
N ASP A 126 0.93 -26.29 20.51
CA ASP A 126 0.79 -25.39 19.39
C ASP A 126 -0.09 -24.18 19.74
N TRP A 127 0.23 -23.04 19.15
CA TRP A 127 -0.57 -21.83 19.27
C TRP A 127 -0.68 -21.11 17.94
N TRP A 128 -1.74 -20.33 17.76
CA TRP A 128 -1.93 -19.51 16.57
C TRP A 128 -1.11 -18.23 16.71
N THR A 129 -0.26 -17.99 15.73
CA THR A 129 0.55 -16.76 15.63
C THR A 129 0.46 -16.21 14.21
N GLY A 130 0.94 -14.99 14.00
CA GLY A 130 0.89 -14.33 12.71
C GLY A 130 1.22 -12.85 12.79
N ALA A 131 1.30 -12.25 11.62
CA ALA A 131 1.53 -10.82 11.49
C ALA A 131 0.76 -10.26 10.30
N CYS A 132 0.48 -8.96 10.39
CA CYS A 132 -0.13 -8.19 9.34
C CYS A 132 0.61 -6.86 9.18
N TYR A 133 0.77 -6.45 7.93
CA TYR A 133 1.46 -5.24 7.53
C TYR A 133 0.59 -4.53 6.50
N VAL A 134 0.44 -3.23 6.65
CA VAL A 134 -0.05 -2.38 5.56
C VAL A 134 1.16 -1.85 4.81
N ALA A 135 1.11 -1.96 3.49
CA ALA A 135 2.18 -1.54 2.62
C ALA A 135 1.61 -0.80 1.42
N GLY A 136 2.41 0.05 0.80
CA GLY A 136 1.99 0.83 -0.35
C GLY A 136 3.18 1.39 -1.10
N VAL A 137 2.90 1.98 -2.26
CA VAL A 137 3.90 2.76 -2.98
C VAL A 137 3.69 4.24 -2.68
N GLU A 138 4.76 4.89 -2.24
CA GLU A 138 4.82 6.34 -2.05
C GLU A 138 6.19 6.79 -2.55
N ASP A 139 6.22 7.81 -3.41
CA ASP A 139 7.45 8.35 -4.01
C ASP A 139 8.36 7.31 -4.68
N CYS A 140 7.78 6.41 -5.47
CA CYS A 140 8.50 5.32 -6.13
C CYS A 140 9.21 4.35 -5.17
N GLN A 141 8.87 4.36 -3.89
CA GLN A 141 9.36 3.39 -2.90
C GLN A 141 8.22 2.63 -2.27
N VAL A 142 8.49 1.37 -1.93
CA VAL A 142 7.54 0.57 -1.14
C VAL A 142 7.76 0.87 0.33
N TRP A 143 6.70 1.28 1.01
CA TRP A 143 6.68 1.43 2.44
C TRP A 143 5.88 0.28 3.06
N ALA A 144 6.23 -0.11 4.28
CA ALA A 144 5.49 -1.09 5.08
C ALA A 144 5.44 -0.64 6.54
N VAL A 145 4.32 -0.94 7.21
CA VAL A 145 4.09 -0.70 8.64
C VAL A 145 3.34 -1.89 9.23
N ARG A 146 3.77 -2.38 10.40
CA ARG A 146 3.07 -3.46 11.11
C ARG A 146 1.77 -2.96 11.72
N VAL A 147 0.70 -3.74 11.57
CA VAL A 147 -0.63 -3.45 12.08
C VAL A 147 -1.19 -4.68 12.84
N PRO A 148 -2.23 -4.52 13.68
CA PRO A 148 -2.86 -5.64 14.36
C PRO A 148 -3.21 -6.78 13.41
N ARG A 149 -2.85 -8.02 13.80
CA ARG A 149 -2.94 -9.21 12.93
C ARG A 149 -4.34 -9.48 12.39
N ARG A 150 -5.36 -9.06 13.14
CA ARG A 150 -6.79 -9.28 12.87
C ARG A 150 -7.38 -8.31 11.85
N MET A 151 -6.63 -7.29 11.41
CA MET A 151 -7.11 -6.38 10.38
C MET A 151 -7.29 -7.13 9.07
N THR A 152 -8.40 -6.81 8.39
CA THR A 152 -8.80 -7.51 7.16
C THR A 152 -8.82 -6.58 5.96
N THR A 153 -8.89 -5.27 6.19
CA THR A 153 -8.96 -4.28 5.11
C THR A 153 -7.84 -3.25 5.19
N VAL A 154 -7.46 -2.72 4.03
CA VAL A 154 -6.56 -1.57 3.90
C VAL A 154 -7.15 -0.36 4.62
N ALA A 155 -8.47 -0.15 4.56
CA ALA A 155 -9.14 0.96 5.20
C ALA A 155 -8.98 0.93 6.74
N GLU A 156 -9.19 -0.22 7.37
CA GLU A 156 -8.94 -0.42 8.81
C GLU A 156 -7.48 -0.14 9.17
N ALA A 157 -6.55 -0.67 8.37
CA ALA A 157 -5.12 -0.52 8.62
C ALA A 157 -4.64 0.92 8.46
N LEU A 158 -5.12 1.64 7.43
CA LEU A 158 -4.85 3.06 7.25
C LEU A 158 -5.41 3.87 8.42
N ALA A 159 -6.67 3.64 8.81
CA ALA A 159 -7.29 4.33 9.94
C ALA A 159 -6.50 4.15 11.25
N TYR A 160 -5.93 2.95 11.46
CA TYR A 160 -5.08 2.64 12.60
C TYR A 160 -3.74 3.40 12.59
N ILE A 161 -3.05 3.44 11.46
CA ILE A 161 -1.75 4.13 11.37
C ILE A 161 -1.87 5.65 11.24
N THR A 162 -3.04 6.17 10.86
CA THR A 162 -3.26 7.62 10.78
C THR A 162 -3.40 8.20 12.20
N PRO A 163 -2.58 9.19 12.60
CA PRO A 163 -2.72 9.82 13.90
C PRO A 163 -4.08 10.52 14.07
N ALA A 164 -4.61 10.56 15.30
CA ALA A 164 -5.91 11.21 15.57
C ALA A 164 -5.94 12.68 15.15
N ALA A 165 -4.83 13.41 15.35
CA ALA A 165 -4.71 14.81 14.93
C ALA A 165 -4.85 14.98 13.40
N VAL A 166 -4.41 14.00 12.62
CA VAL A 166 -4.52 14.00 11.16
C VAL A 166 -5.97 13.76 10.75
N ARG A 167 -6.63 12.75 11.32
CA ARG A 167 -8.06 12.48 11.05
C ARG A 167 -8.93 13.71 11.34
N ASN A 168 -8.76 14.30 12.52
CA ASN A 168 -9.49 15.51 12.91
C ASN A 168 -9.26 16.67 11.93
N ALA A 169 -8.06 16.79 11.37
CA ALA A 169 -7.78 17.83 10.40
C ALA A 169 -8.41 17.56 9.03
N GLN A 170 -8.43 16.30 8.59
CA GLN A 170 -9.13 15.87 7.38
C GLN A 170 -10.64 16.11 7.51
N ASP A 171 -11.24 15.78 8.65
CA ASP A 171 -12.66 16.03 8.93
C ASP A 171 -13.01 17.53 8.91
N GLN A 172 -12.05 18.39 9.26
CA GLN A 172 -12.16 19.85 9.17
C GLN A 172 -11.91 20.41 7.76
N GLY A 173 -11.67 19.54 6.77
CA GLY A 173 -11.36 19.95 5.39
C GLY A 173 -9.98 20.61 5.24
N ARG A 174 -9.06 20.40 6.18
CA ARG A 174 -7.71 20.97 6.12
C ARG A 174 -6.80 20.14 5.23
N THR A 175 -5.88 20.82 4.55
CA THR A 175 -4.86 20.15 3.73
C THR A 175 -3.93 19.33 4.62
N VAL A 176 -3.76 18.06 4.26
CA VAL A 176 -2.83 17.13 4.88
C VAL A 176 -1.90 16.57 3.82
N LEU A 177 -0.60 16.65 4.08
CA LEU A 177 0.44 16.02 3.28
C LEU A 177 1.15 14.96 4.13
N ARG A 178 1.78 13.98 3.49
CA ARG A 178 2.51 12.91 4.17
C ARG A 178 3.82 12.62 3.44
N GLN A 179 4.89 12.42 4.22
CA GLN A 179 6.19 11.92 3.76
C GLN A 179 6.63 10.82 4.72
N GLY A 180 6.45 9.55 4.34
CA GLY A 180 6.83 8.42 5.21
C GLY A 180 6.04 8.38 6.53
N ASP A 181 6.74 8.56 7.65
CA ASP A 181 6.16 8.62 9.01
C ASP A 181 5.76 10.04 9.43
N VAL A 182 6.09 11.05 8.63
CA VAL A 182 5.77 12.45 8.90
C VAL A 182 4.47 12.85 8.20
N TRP A 183 3.57 13.45 8.96
CA TRP A 183 2.37 14.11 8.46
C TRP A 183 2.48 15.62 8.64
N LEU A 184 2.09 16.38 7.62
CA LEU A 184 2.02 17.84 7.65
C LEU A 184 0.57 18.27 7.53
N ILE A 185 0.08 19.03 8.50
CA ILE A 185 -1.30 19.54 8.53
C ILE A 185 -1.27 21.06 8.37
N GLN A 186 -1.91 21.61 7.34
CA GLN A 186 -1.95 23.06 7.14
C GLN A 186 -2.69 23.74 8.30
N GLN A 187 -2.09 24.77 8.89
CA GLN A 187 -2.58 25.49 10.06
C GLN A 187 -2.27 27.00 10.00
N ARG A 188 -2.52 27.74 11.09
CA ARG A 188 -2.28 29.19 11.16
C ARG A 188 -0.84 29.55 11.53
N THR A 189 -0.16 28.70 12.30
CA THR A 189 1.18 28.94 12.85
C THR A 189 2.10 27.76 12.57
N ASP A 190 3.33 27.98 12.12
CA ASP A 190 4.25 26.87 11.85
C ASP A 190 4.73 26.17 13.13
N ASN A 191 4.96 24.86 13.04
CA ASN A 191 5.79 24.11 14.00
C ASN A 191 6.83 23.23 13.29
N LEU A 192 7.31 23.64 12.10
CA LEU A 192 8.24 22.85 11.29
C LEU A 192 9.56 22.50 11.99
N GLY A 193 9.91 23.17 13.10
CA GLY A 193 11.01 22.76 13.98
C GLY A 193 10.83 21.40 14.66
N ALA A 194 9.62 20.83 14.63
CA ALA A 194 9.34 19.49 15.14
C ALA A 194 9.66 18.36 14.13
N LEU A 195 10.22 18.68 12.96
CA LEU A 195 10.66 17.69 11.99
C LEU A 195 11.77 16.79 12.56
N PRO A 196 11.76 15.47 12.26
CA PRO A 196 12.88 14.60 12.58
C PRO A 196 14.17 15.08 11.91
N ARG A 197 15.33 14.79 12.51
CA ARG A 197 16.66 15.17 11.94
C ARG A 197 16.94 14.60 10.56
N SER A 198 16.27 13.51 10.17
CA SER A 198 16.38 12.92 8.84
C SER A 198 15.72 13.77 7.74
N HIS A 199 14.88 14.73 8.13
CA HIS A 199 14.18 15.63 7.22
C HIS A 199 14.88 16.99 7.15
N GLN A 200 15.01 17.51 5.94
CA GLN A 200 15.61 18.81 5.68
C GLN A 200 14.58 19.73 5.04
N LEU A 201 14.45 20.94 5.58
CA LEU A 201 13.58 21.97 5.04
C LEU A 201 14.43 22.99 4.29
N GLU A 202 14.18 23.14 3.00
CA GLU A 202 14.81 24.14 2.14
C GLU A 202 13.84 25.30 1.91
N ASN A 203 14.27 26.54 2.17
CA ASN A 203 13.49 27.74 1.85
C ASN A 203 13.88 28.20 0.44
N LEU A 204 12.91 28.40 -0.44
CA LEU A 204 13.12 28.86 -1.81
C LEU A 204 12.99 30.39 -1.92
N PRO A 205 13.57 31.03 -2.95
CA PRO A 205 13.53 32.48 -3.13
C PRO A 205 12.12 33.08 -3.26
N ASP A 206 11.15 32.29 -3.72
CA ASP A 206 9.74 32.69 -3.87
C ASP A 206 8.94 32.60 -2.54
N GLY A 207 9.61 32.25 -1.44
CA GLY A 207 9.00 32.06 -0.12
C GLY A 207 8.29 30.72 0.06
N SER A 208 8.28 29.85 -0.96
CA SER A 208 7.86 28.46 -0.80
C SER A 208 8.96 27.65 -0.10
N ARG A 209 8.61 26.44 0.37
CA ARG A 209 9.55 25.55 1.04
C ARG A 209 9.47 24.16 0.47
N VAL A 210 10.58 23.43 0.52
CA VAL A 210 10.65 22.04 0.09
C VAL A 210 11.11 21.18 1.26
N LEU A 211 10.30 20.20 1.63
CA LEU A 211 10.68 19.18 2.59
C LEU A 211 11.34 17.99 1.86
N ARG A 212 12.58 17.70 2.23
CA ARG A 212 13.39 16.62 1.66
C ARG A 212 13.65 15.54 2.69
N HIS A 213 13.64 14.30 2.25
CA HIS A 213 14.06 13.13 3.02
C HIS A 213 14.85 12.19 2.09
N GLY A 214 15.92 11.57 2.57
CA GLY A 214 16.79 10.74 1.72
C GLY A 214 16.11 9.52 1.09
N GLN A 215 14.96 9.11 1.62
CA GLN A 215 14.19 7.96 1.15
C GLN A 215 12.84 8.34 0.52
N HIS A 216 12.46 9.61 0.46
CA HIS A 216 11.14 10.02 -0.02
C HIS A 216 11.22 11.15 -1.03
N GLY A 217 10.20 11.25 -1.85
CA GLY A 217 10.03 12.32 -2.83
C GLY A 217 9.83 13.64 -2.10
N CYS A 218 10.26 14.74 -2.72
CA CYS A 218 10.18 16.05 -2.07
C CYS A 218 8.73 16.53 -1.95
N ILE A 219 8.40 17.17 -0.83
CA ILE A 219 7.09 17.83 -0.66
C ILE A 219 7.26 19.34 -0.79
N SER A 220 6.48 19.94 -1.69
CA SER A 220 6.39 21.39 -1.83
C SER A 220 5.34 21.97 -0.88
N LEU A 221 5.76 22.96 -0.09
CA LEU A 221 4.92 23.74 0.81
C LEU A 221 4.78 25.15 0.22
N PRO A 222 3.58 25.57 -0.23
CA PRO A 222 3.39 26.86 -0.88
C PRO A 222 3.78 28.06 0.00
N ALA A 223 4.18 29.15 -0.63
CA ALA A 223 4.50 30.40 0.06
C ALA A 223 3.31 30.90 0.91
N GLY A 224 3.59 31.49 2.07
CA GLY A 224 2.57 32.07 2.97
C GLY A 224 1.68 31.05 3.70
N THR A 225 1.95 29.74 3.59
CA THR A 225 1.24 28.70 4.34
C THR A 225 1.94 28.41 5.67
N CYS A 226 1.23 27.83 6.64
CA CYS A 226 1.83 27.32 7.88
C CYS A 226 1.41 25.86 8.07
N TRP A 227 2.26 25.06 8.72
CA TRP A 227 2.14 23.61 8.79
C TRP A 227 2.40 23.07 10.19
N LYS A 228 1.65 22.00 10.53
CA LYS A 228 1.81 21.18 11.73
C LYS A 228 2.49 19.87 11.37
N VAL A 229 3.67 19.61 11.92
CA VAL A 229 4.30 18.29 11.91
C VAL A 229 3.62 17.40 12.95
N VAL A 230 3.21 16.22 12.51
CA VAL A 230 2.74 15.12 13.35
C VAL A 230 3.53 13.88 12.93
N ILE A 231 4.33 13.35 13.84
CA ILE A 231 5.12 12.14 13.59
C ILE A 231 4.28 10.94 14.00
N ASN A 232 4.13 9.98 13.10
CA ASN A 232 3.69 8.65 13.46
C ASN A 232 4.90 7.91 14.02
N HIS A 233 5.11 7.99 15.33
CA HIS A 233 6.04 7.09 16.00
C HIS A 233 5.45 5.69 15.83
N GLY A 234 5.87 4.99 14.76
CA GLY A 234 5.32 3.70 14.40
C GLY A 234 5.20 2.84 15.64
N VAL A 235 4.05 2.20 15.82
CA VAL A 235 3.64 1.52 17.06
C VAL A 235 4.79 0.65 17.57
N SER A 236 5.59 1.21 18.46
CA SER A 236 6.83 0.61 18.91
C SER A 236 6.47 -0.43 19.94
N GLY A 237 6.35 -1.68 19.50
CA GLY A 237 6.60 -2.86 20.32
C GLY A 237 5.77 -3.01 21.60
N THR A 238 4.47 -2.74 21.59
CA THR A 238 3.59 -3.45 22.54
C THR A 238 3.03 -4.68 21.85
N SER A 239 3.82 -5.75 21.91
CA SER A 239 3.37 -7.13 21.77
C SER A 239 2.30 -7.41 22.82
N ALA A 240 1.06 -7.06 22.51
CA ALA A 240 -0.13 -7.50 23.23
C ALA A 240 -1.15 -7.99 22.19
N ASP A 241 -0.82 -9.10 21.53
CA ASP A 241 -1.77 -9.93 20.77
C ASP A 241 -1.21 -11.35 20.55
#